data_AF-A0A538TXT6-F1
#
_entry.id   AF-A0A538TXT6-F1
#
_cell.length_a   1.000
_cell.length_b   1.000
_cell.length_c   1.000
_cell.angle_alpha   90.00
_cell.angle_beta   90.00
_cell.angle_gamma   90.00
#
_symmetry.space_group_name_H-M   'P 1'
#
loop_
_entity.id
_entity.type
_entity.pdbx_description
1 polymer ?
#
loop_
_entity_poly.entity_id
_entity_poly.type
_entity_poly.pdbx_seq_one_letter_code
_entity_poly.pdbx_strand_id
1 'polypeptide(L)'
;MSAFEEFLEANRRFWRAAFAGYERADTALIEGSLGDEYLLHGILKVGLIFSRLNALKPVVSPPVLRRGARLALIRSMCPTIVPIRWLLLTQLMLKLPRLLRALRGLRAGADVVALEVAGAEIGPYIYDCVIGRFHVPTLEQLTWRMRLYAAFLLLYFFAFRAAVRKYRVRLVVLHDPAYLCGLLFQICRVDRIKCINAINLTIFQMRRYLPDGDYTDHYRRVEPDVLTRIPDEGPWRLALDDYMQRRITGHLDDHDVLTAFSSDKIALTRAELKRTYALASARPLVVLMAHVFADAPHAFGGVLFRDSYDWFLQSLRFLRRNGGINLLVKEHPSARLYGEQGLLRRIMSGEGCEHLLLQADVHTATVLRCADYVVTCGGTIGVEFTVFGKVAVLGARPPYAGLGFTVEPTRLDEYRTLLSSSIQRLPPLTAKETLTAKKTAFVMFEMMDAYDESLELGGIKYHFQKQYDREAFFRRVAEENSTPLETQRIFKVLRAFEDSRDPVLINWGKLNQSVTESAH
;
A
#
# COMPACT_ATOMS: atom_id res chain seq x y z
N MET A 1 -19.51 32.89 11.77
CA MET A 1 -19.65 31.43 11.62
C MET A 1 -18.24 30.89 11.52
N SER A 2 -17.90 29.76 12.16
CA SER A 2 -16.53 29.22 12.01
C SER A 2 -16.32 28.68 10.59
N ALA A 3 -15.09 28.67 10.07
CA ALA A 3 -14.80 28.09 8.76
C ALA A 3 -15.28 26.63 8.65
N PHE A 4 -15.26 25.90 9.77
CA PHE A 4 -15.80 24.54 9.82
C PHE A 4 -17.33 24.50 9.66
N GLU A 5 -18.07 25.40 10.30
CA GLU A 5 -19.53 25.49 10.13
C GLU A 5 -19.92 25.89 8.70
N GLU A 6 -19.21 26.85 8.11
CA GLU A 6 -19.35 27.24 6.70
C GLU A 6 -19.11 26.06 5.77
N PHE A 7 -18.02 25.31 5.99
CA PHE A 7 -17.74 24.07 5.28
C PHE A 7 -18.85 23.03 5.41
N LEU A 8 -19.41 22.83 6.61
CA LEU A 8 -20.48 21.87 6.83
C LEU A 8 -21.75 22.26 6.06
N GLU A 9 -22.10 23.54 6.05
CA GLU A 9 -23.29 24.01 5.34
C GLU A 9 -23.10 23.97 3.82
N ALA A 10 -21.93 24.40 3.34
CA ALA A 10 -21.55 24.32 1.92
C ALA A 10 -21.63 22.87 1.42
N ASN A 11 -21.06 21.91 2.16
CA ASN A 11 -21.16 20.49 1.82
C ASN A 11 -22.60 19.99 1.77
N ARG A 12 -23.43 20.30 2.77
CA ARG A 12 -24.83 19.85 2.80
C ARG A 12 -25.58 20.34 1.57
N ARG A 13 -25.44 21.63 1.23
CA ARG A 13 -26.08 22.22 0.05
C ARG A 13 -25.58 21.54 -1.23
N PHE A 14 -24.26 21.45 -1.38
CA PHE A 14 -23.62 20.89 -2.57
C PHE A 14 -24.02 19.42 -2.81
N TRP A 15 -23.86 18.55 -1.82
CA TRP A 15 -24.15 17.12 -1.98
C TRP A 15 -25.64 16.81 -2.05
N ARG A 16 -26.51 17.59 -1.40
CA ARG A 16 -27.97 17.48 -1.63
C ARG A 16 -28.33 17.83 -3.07
N ALA A 17 -27.75 18.88 -3.63
CA ALA A 17 -27.97 19.25 -5.02
C ALA A 17 -27.42 18.19 -6.00
N ALA A 18 -26.20 17.70 -5.76
CA ALA A 18 -25.55 16.69 -6.61
C ALA A 18 -26.31 15.35 -6.68
N PHE A 19 -27.11 15.03 -5.67
CA PHE A 19 -27.93 13.81 -5.60
C PHE A 19 -29.45 14.10 -5.62
N ALA A 20 -29.87 15.32 -5.97
CA ALA A 20 -31.29 15.65 -6.08
C ALA A 20 -31.96 14.80 -7.17
N GLY A 21 -33.15 14.26 -6.87
CA GLY A 21 -33.89 13.40 -7.80
C GLY A 21 -33.32 11.99 -7.97
N TYR A 22 -32.35 11.59 -7.14
CA TYR A 22 -31.68 10.30 -7.26
C TYR A 22 -32.32 9.25 -6.35
N GLU A 23 -33.27 8.50 -6.90
CA GLU A 23 -34.02 7.48 -6.17
C GLU A 23 -33.66 6.08 -6.69
N ARG A 24 -32.64 5.46 -6.10
CA ARG A 24 -32.23 4.10 -6.45
C ARG A 24 -32.10 3.20 -5.22
N ALA A 25 -32.44 1.92 -5.41
CA ALA A 25 -32.45 0.91 -4.36
C ALA A 25 -31.06 0.33 -4.04
N ASP A 26 -30.18 0.25 -5.04
CA ASP A 26 -28.82 -0.27 -4.89
C ASP A 26 -27.85 0.84 -4.43
N THR A 27 -26.83 0.46 -3.66
CA THR A 27 -25.97 1.42 -2.96
C THR A 27 -24.49 1.27 -3.26
N ALA A 28 -23.75 2.35 -3.02
CA ALA A 28 -22.30 2.37 -2.93
C ALA A 28 -21.90 2.54 -1.47
N LEU A 29 -21.11 1.60 -0.94
CA LEU A 29 -20.59 1.64 0.43
C LEU A 29 -19.23 2.33 0.43
N ILE A 30 -19.12 3.47 1.11
CA ILE A 30 -17.88 4.23 1.25
C ILE A 30 -17.32 3.97 2.65
N GLU A 31 -16.07 3.52 2.69
CA GLU A 31 -15.30 3.37 3.92
C GLU A 31 -15.07 4.75 4.56
N GLY A 32 -15.34 4.87 5.85
CA GLY A 32 -15.26 6.15 6.55
C GLY A 32 -14.53 6.07 7.88
N SER A 33 -13.48 5.25 8.02
CA SER A 33 -12.75 5.01 9.28
C SER A 33 -11.52 5.88 9.47
N LEU A 34 -11.05 6.57 8.43
CA LEU A 34 -9.88 7.46 8.51
C LEU A 34 -10.03 8.54 9.58
N GLY A 35 -8.95 8.72 10.36
CA GLY A 35 -8.90 9.61 11.51
C GLY A 35 -8.59 11.07 11.15
N ASP A 36 -7.95 11.31 10.01
CA ASP A 36 -7.62 12.65 9.52
C ASP A 36 -8.78 13.26 8.72
N GLU A 37 -9.03 14.56 8.88
CA GLU A 37 -10.19 15.24 8.27
C GLU A 37 -10.02 15.45 6.76
N TYR A 38 -8.80 15.76 6.30
CA TYR A 38 -8.48 15.88 4.88
C TYR A 38 -8.65 14.52 4.20
N LEU A 39 -8.02 13.47 4.75
CA LEU A 39 -8.10 12.16 4.14
C LEU A 39 -9.54 11.63 4.11
N LEU A 40 -10.29 11.83 5.20
CA LEU A 40 -11.69 11.46 5.25
C LEU A 40 -12.53 12.21 4.20
N HIS A 41 -12.33 13.53 4.04
CA HIS A 41 -13.01 14.30 3.01
C HIS A 41 -12.70 13.79 1.60
N GLY A 42 -11.43 13.56 1.29
CA GLY A 42 -11.01 13.08 -0.03
C GLY A 42 -11.59 11.71 -0.38
N ILE A 43 -11.54 10.75 0.55
CA ILE A 43 -12.15 9.42 0.33
C ILE A 43 -13.67 9.51 0.15
N LEU A 44 -14.34 10.34 0.96
CA LEU A 44 -15.78 10.56 0.82
C LEU A 44 -16.11 11.21 -0.53
N LYS A 45 -15.35 12.22 -0.96
CA LYS A 45 -15.55 12.91 -2.24
C LYS A 45 -15.37 11.96 -3.42
N VAL A 46 -14.27 11.19 -3.44
CA VAL A 46 -14.04 10.15 -4.45
C VAL A 46 -15.18 9.12 -4.45
N GLY A 47 -15.58 8.65 -3.27
CA GLY A 47 -16.67 7.68 -3.14
C GLY A 47 -18.02 8.21 -3.62
N LEU A 48 -18.33 9.47 -3.35
CA LEU A 48 -19.56 10.12 -3.82
C LEU A 48 -19.54 10.32 -5.34
N ILE A 49 -18.40 10.68 -5.92
CA ILE A 49 -18.25 10.79 -7.38
C ILE A 49 -18.49 9.42 -8.04
N PHE A 50 -17.86 8.34 -7.56
CA PHE A 50 -18.12 7.01 -8.10
C PHE A 50 -19.55 6.54 -7.89
N SER A 51 -20.17 6.90 -6.75
CA SER A 51 -21.60 6.64 -6.50
C SER A 51 -22.45 7.31 -7.59
N ARG A 52 -22.17 8.57 -7.90
CA ARG A 52 -22.85 9.35 -8.96
C ARG A 52 -22.63 8.72 -10.34
N LEU A 53 -21.39 8.42 -10.72
CA LEU A 53 -21.01 7.83 -12.02
C LEU A 53 -21.65 6.46 -12.23
N ASN A 54 -21.71 5.64 -11.18
CA ASN A 54 -22.29 4.29 -11.25
C ASN A 54 -23.79 4.25 -10.99
N ALA A 55 -24.42 5.41 -10.81
CA ALA A 55 -25.83 5.51 -10.58
C ALA A 55 -26.27 4.69 -9.31
N LEU A 56 -25.54 4.82 -8.18
CA LEU A 56 -25.78 4.20 -6.86
C LEU A 56 -25.98 5.22 -5.72
N LYS A 57 -26.84 4.88 -4.75
CA LYS A 57 -27.06 5.72 -3.56
C LYS A 57 -25.86 5.57 -2.59
N PRO A 58 -25.20 6.65 -2.16
CA PRO A 58 -24.06 6.54 -1.25
C PRO A 58 -24.50 6.18 0.17
N VAL A 59 -23.73 5.32 0.81
CA VAL A 59 -23.85 4.93 2.22
C VAL A 59 -22.47 4.88 2.83
N VAL A 60 -22.26 5.53 3.98
CA VAL A 60 -20.94 5.54 4.65
C VAL A 60 -20.90 4.56 5.82
N SER A 61 -19.83 3.79 5.92
CA SER A 61 -19.55 2.94 7.09
C SER A 61 -18.51 3.60 8.01
N PRO A 62 -18.93 4.30 9.08
CA PRO A 62 -18.00 4.91 10.04
C PRO A 62 -17.44 3.86 11.02
N PRO A 63 -16.36 4.18 11.77
CA PRO A 63 -15.87 3.31 12.82
C PRO A 63 -16.79 3.39 14.04
N VAL A 64 -16.72 2.36 14.90
CA VAL A 64 -17.62 2.17 16.04
C VAL A 64 -17.68 3.38 16.97
N LEU A 65 -16.58 4.06 17.29
CA LEU A 65 -16.53 5.09 18.33
C LEU A 65 -16.59 6.56 17.81
N ARG A 66 -17.05 6.81 16.59
CA ARG A 66 -16.96 8.17 16.02
C ARG A 66 -17.91 9.19 16.68
N ARG A 67 -17.35 10.33 17.09
CA ARG A 67 -18.02 11.52 17.64
C ARG A 67 -17.37 12.80 17.08
N GLY A 68 -18.00 13.95 17.30
CA GLY A 68 -17.41 15.28 17.02
C GLY A 68 -17.31 15.63 15.54
N ALA A 69 -16.30 16.43 15.18
CA ALA A 69 -16.10 17.05 13.86
C ALA A 69 -16.16 16.05 12.69
N ARG A 70 -15.48 14.91 12.80
CA ARG A 70 -15.49 13.87 11.75
C ARG A 70 -16.86 13.27 11.46
N LEU A 71 -17.71 13.10 12.49
CA LEU A 71 -19.08 12.66 12.28
C LEU A 71 -19.93 13.76 11.63
N ALA A 72 -19.69 15.02 12.00
CA ALA A 72 -20.33 16.16 11.37
C ALA A 72 -19.93 16.26 9.88
N LEU A 73 -18.66 16.05 9.54
CA LEU A 73 -18.14 16.00 8.18
C LEU A 73 -18.78 14.86 7.37
N ILE A 74 -18.86 13.63 7.90
CA ILE A 74 -19.57 12.54 7.21
C ILE A 74 -21.03 12.94 6.95
N ARG A 75 -21.72 13.47 7.96
CA ARG A 75 -23.14 13.86 7.85
C ARG A 75 -23.38 15.04 6.91
N SER A 76 -22.40 15.92 6.72
CA SER A 76 -22.54 17.02 5.76
C SER A 76 -22.41 16.54 4.31
N MET A 77 -21.67 15.45 4.07
CA MET A 77 -21.47 14.91 2.72
C MET A 77 -22.43 13.78 2.37
N CYS A 78 -22.76 12.89 3.31
CA CYS A 78 -23.62 11.74 3.09
C CYS A 78 -24.64 11.57 4.23
N PRO A 79 -25.96 11.63 3.95
CA PRO A 79 -26.98 11.49 4.99
C PRO A 79 -27.14 10.05 5.48
N THR A 80 -26.86 9.05 4.63
CA THR A 80 -27.05 7.63 4.98
C THR A 80 -25.78 7.05 5.60
N ILE A 81 -25.90 6.59 6.85
CA ILE A 81 -24.79 6.06 7.63
C ILE A 81 -25.14 4.64 8.10
N VAL A 82 -24.22 3.69 7.92
CA VAL A 82 -24.38 2.33 8.44
C VAL A 82 -24.36 2.36 9.97
N PRO A 83 -25.37 1.82 10.66
CA PRO A 83 -25.40 1.74 12.12
C PRO A 83 -24.51 0.59 12.60
N ILE A 84 -23.19 0.71 12.41
CA ILE A 84 -22.23 -0.38 12.62
C ILE A 84 -22.29 -0.96 14.04
N ARG A 85 -22.57 -0.13 15.06
CA ARG A 85 -22.76 -0.58 16.45
C ARG A 85 -23.89 -1.58 16.60
N TRP A 86 -25.03 -1.27 16.00
CA TRP A 86 -26.20 -2.14 16.03
C TRP A 86 -25.93 -3.44 15.27
N LEU A 87 -25.22 -3.35 14.14
CA LEU A 87 -24.79 -4.54 13.40
C LEU A 87 -23.84 -5.41 14.22
N LEU A 88 -22.86 -4.84 14.93
CA LEU A 88 -21.97 -5.60 15.80
C LEU A 88 -22.73 -6.26 16.95
N LEU A 89 -23.64 -5.55 17.62
CA LEU A 89 -24.45 -6.12 18.71
C LEU A 89 -25.33 -7.27 18.22
N THR A 90 -26.03 -7.08 17.11
CA THR A 90 -26.87 -8.14 16.51
C THR A 90 -26.05 -9.32 16.04
N GLN A 91 -24.90 -9.09 15.38
CA GLN A 91 -24.01 -10.17 14.95
C GLN A 91 -23.33 -10.88 16.12
N LEU A 92 -23.04 -10.19 17.23
CA LEU A 92 -22.48 -10.81 18.43
C LEU A 92 -23.44 -11.88 18.96
N MET A 93 -24.72 -11.55 19.09
CA MET A 93 -25.75 -12.49 19.53
C MET A 93 -25.91 -13.66 18.54
N LEU A 94 -25.95 -13.38 17.24
CA LEU A 94 -26.15 -14.40 16.20
C LEU A 94 -24.94 -15.30 15.96
N LYS A 95 -23.72 -14.83 16.24
CA LYS A 95 -22.46 -15.52 15.92
C LYS A 95 -21.66 -15.93 17.14
N LEU A 96 -22.21 -15.78 18.35
CA LEU A 96 -21.57 -16.12 19.60
C LEU A 96 -20.89 -17.51 19.59
N PRO A 97 -21.50 -18.60 19.11
CA PRO A 97 -20.84 -19.90 19.09
C PRO A 97 -19.58 -19.94 18.21
N ARG A 98 -19.60 -19.23 17.06
CA ARG A 98 -18.44 -19.14 16.17
C ARG A 98 -17.32 -18.30 16.78
N LEU A 99 -17.67 -17.21 17.46
CA LEU A 99 -16.72 -16.36 18.16
C LEU A 99 -16.05 -17.10 19.33
N LEU A 100 -16.83 -17.85 20.13
CA LEU A 100 -16.29 -18.69 21.21
C LEU A 100 -15.37 -19.80 20.67
N ARG A 101 -15.71 -20.39 19.52
CA ARG A 101 -14.84 -21.36 18.85
C ARG A 101 -13.52 -20.72 18.41
N ALA A 102 -13.57 -19.53 17.80
CA ALA A 102 -12.38 -18.79 17.41
C ALA A 102 -11.49 -18.47 18.64
N LEU A 103 -12.07 -18.01 19.75
CA LEU A 103 -11.33 -17.74 20.98
C LEU A 103 -10.58 -18.96 21.55
N ARG A 104 -11.13 -20.17 21.38
CA ARG A 104 -10.52 -21.42 21.84
C ARG A 104 -9.50 -22.00 20.84
N GLY A 105 -9.78 -21.83 19.55
CA GLY A 105 -9.04 -22.45 18.45
C GLY A 105 -7.81 -21.67 17.99
N LEU A 106 -7.84 -20.33 18.05
CA LEU A 106 -6.73 -19.50 17.60
C LEU A 106 -5.60 -19.51 18.64
N ARG A 107 -4.58 -20.35 18.45
CA ARG A 107 -3.47 -20.51 19.40
C ARG A 107 -2.14 -20.02 18.84
N ALA A 108 -1.94 -20.17 17.55
CA ALA A 108 -0.75 -19.75 16.81
C ALA A 108 -1.12 -18.88 15.60
N GLY A 109 -0.14 -18.17 15.04
CA GLY A 109 -0.34 -17.35 13.85
C GLY A 109 -0.87 -18.13 12.64
N ALA A 110 -0.44 -19.38 12.48
CA ALA A 110 -0.94 -20.26 11.42
C ALA A 110 -2.46 -20.50 11.52
N ASP A 111 -3.01 -20.61 12.74
CA ASP A 111 -4.45 -20.75 12.95
C ASP A 111 -5.20 -19.49 12.50
N VAL A 112 -4.58 -18.31 12.69
CA VAL A 112 -5.15 -17.02 12.28
C VAL A 112 -5.13 -16.89 10.76
N VAL A 113 -3.98 -17.15 10.11
CA VAL A 113 -3.84 -17.05 8.65
C VAL A 113 -4.81 -18.00 7.94
N ALA A 114 -5.03 -19.19 8.49
CA ALA A 114 -5.97 -20.18 7.94
C ALA A 114 -7.46 -19.82 8.14
N LEU A 115 -7.80 -18.69 8.77
CA LEU A 115 -9.19 -18.29 8.93
C LEU A 115 -9.85 -17.95 7.59
N GLU A 116 -10.82 -18.76 7.24
CA GLU A 116 -11.70 -18.54 6.10
C GLU A 116 -13.16 -18.58 6.54
N VAL A 117 -13.98 -17.66 6.00
CA VAL A 117 -15.42 -17.65 6.28
C VAL A 117 -16.22 -17.53 4.99
N ALA A 118 -16.77 -18.68 4.57
CA ALA A 118 -17.62 -18.80 3.39
C ALA A 118 -16.95 -18.23 2.13
N GLY A 119 -15.76 -18.75 1.80
CA GLY A 119 -14.94 -18.38 0.65
C GLY A 119 -14.02 -17.17 0.88
N ALA A 120 -14.27 -16.38 1.95
CA ALA A 120 -13.49 -15.19 2.26
C ALA A 120 -12.27 -15.54 3.12
N GLU A 121 -11.07 -15.38 2.55
CA GLU A 121 -9.77 -15.52 3.22
C GLU A 121 -9.50 -14.29 4.09
N ILE A 122 -10.00 -14.31 5.32
CA ILE A 122 -9.93 -13.16 6.23
C ILE A 122 -8.73 -13.22 7.17
N GLY A 123 -8.11 -14.40 7.29
CA GLY A 123 -7.01 -14.67 8.20
C GLY A 123 -5.82 -13.73 8.05
N PRO A 124 -5.28 -13.52 6.84
CA PRO A 124 -4.15 -12.61 6.63
C PRO A 124 -4.42 -11.18 7.15
N TYR A 125 -5.61 -10.65 6.91
CA TYR A 125 -5.99 -9.31 7.37
C TYR A 125 -6.18 -9.24 8.90
N ILE A 126 -6.73 -10.29 9.51
CA ILE A 126 -6.84 -10.40 10.97
C ILE A 126 -5.44 -10.48 11.59
N TYR A 127 -4.54 -11.26 10.98
CA TYR A 127 -3.15 -11.39 11.40
C TYR A 127 -2.47 -10.02 11.43
N ASP A 128 -2.55 -9.29 10.32
CA ASP A 128 -1.94 -7.96 10.15
C ASP A 128 -2.48 -6.94 11.16
N CYS A 129 -3.79 -6.97 11.45
CA CYS A 129 -4.35 -6.15 12.52
C CYS A 129 -3.77 -6.52 13.89
N VAL A 130 -3.60 -7.81 14.20
CA VAL A 130 -3.12 -8.26 15.50
C VAL A 130 -1.65 -7.87 15.69
N ILE A 131 -0.77 -8.12 14.73
CA ILE A 131 0.65 -7.71 14.86
C ILE A 131 0.79 -6.20 15.02
N GLY A 132 0.06 -5.41 14.23
CA GLY A 132 0.10 -3.94 14.29
C GLY A 132 -0.45 -3.40 15.60
N ARG A 133 -1.53 -4.01 16.13
CA ARG A 133 -2.15 -3.57 17.40
C ARG A 133 -1.29 -3.85 18.63
N PHE A 134 -0.52 -4.93 18.59
CA PHE A 134 0.30 -5.39 19.71
C PHE A 134 1.80 -5.11 19.54
N HIS A 135 2.20 -4.48 18.43
CA HIS A 135 3.60 -4.14 18.09
C HIS A 135 4.54 -5.34 18.21
N VAL A 136 4.13 -6.47 17.63
CA VAL A 136 4.94 -7.69 17.57
C VAL A 136 5.31 -7.99 16.12
N PRO A 137 6.54 -8.45 15.82
CA PRO A 137 6.98 -8.69 14.44
C PRO A 137 6.36 -9.95 13.82
N THR A 138 5.87 -10.88 14.65
CA THR A 138 5.31 -12.16 14.22
C THR A 138 4.38 -12.74 15.30
N LEU A 139 3.44 -13.61 14.92
CA LEU A 139 2.56 -14.34 15.82
C LEU A 139 2.96 -15.81 15.90
N GLU A 140 3.93 -16.14 16.74
CA GLU A 140 4.20 -17.55 17.05
C GLU A 140 3.08 -18.14 17.91
N GLN A 141 2.70 -17.42 18.98
CA GLN A 141 1.62 -17.80 19.88
C GLN A 141 0.74 -16.60 20.21
N LEU A 142 -0.57 -16.83 20.29
CA LEU A 142 -1.53 -15.81 20.64
C LEU A 142 -1.84 -15.83 22.13
N THR A 143 -1.59 -14.69 22.78
CA THR A 143 -2.12 -14.40 24.12
C THR A 143 -3.65 -14.32 24.11
N TRP A 144 -4.29 -14.46 25.27
CA TRP A 144 -5.74 -14.27 25.39
C TRP A 144 -6.22 -12.91 24.83
N ARG A 145 -5.46 -11.84 25.04
CA ARG A 145 -5.79 -10.49 24.51
C ARG A 145 -5.77 -10.46 22.99
N MET A 146 -4.80 -11.12 22.36
CA MET A 146 -4.71 -11.25 20.90
C MET A 146 -5.88 -12.06 20.35
N ARG A 147 -6.25 -13.17 20.99
CA ARG A 147 -7.42 -13.98 20.60
C ARG A 147 -8.72 -13.20 20.69
N LEU A 148 -8.90 -12.41 21.76
CA LEU A 148 -10.06 -11.55 21.93
C LEU A 148 -10.16 -10.51 20.81
N TYR A 149 -9.03 -9.90 20.45
CA TYR A 149 -8.98 -8.94 19.36
C TYR A 149 -9.25 -9.59 17.98
N ALA A 150 -8.67 -10.77 17.72
CA ALA A 150 -8.97 -11.54 16.50
C ALA A 150 -10.46 -11.91 16.39
N ALA A 151 -11.08 -12.35 17.49
CA ALA A 151 -12.52 -12.62 17.53
C ALA A 151 -13.36 -11.35 17.32
N PHE A 152 -12.91 -10.20 17.80
CA PHE A 152 -13.57 -8.91 17.55
C PHE A 152 -13.47 -8.48 16.08
N LEU A 153 -12.36 -8.74 15.40
CA LEU A 153 -12.21 -8.51 13.96
C LEU A 153 -13.09 -9.46 13.13
N LEU A 154 -13.20 -10.73 13.55
CA LEU A 154 -14.15 -11.68 12.97
C LEU A 154 -15.61 -11.20 13.13
N LEU A 155 -15.94 -10.58 14.26
CA LEU A 155 -17.26 -9.95 14.46
C LEU A 155 -17.48 -8.78 13.49
N TYR A 156 -16.46 -7.96 13.22
CA TYR A 156 -16.53 -6.91 12.20
C TYR A 156 -16.80 -7.47 10.81
N PHE A 157 -16.14 -8.56 10.42
CA PHE A 157 -16.42 -9.23 9.14
C PHE A 157 -17.90 -9.59 9.01
N PHE A 158 -18.51 -10.17 10.06
CA PHE A 158 -19.95 -10.46 10.05
C PHE A 158 -20.80 -9.20 9.95
N ALA A 159 -20.43 -8.12 10.63
CA ALA A 159 -21.15 -6.85 10.57
C ALA A 159 -21.06 -6.19 9.19
N PHE A 160 -19.87 -6.19 8.57
CA PHE A 160 -19.70 -5.71 7.20
C PHE A 160 -20.51 -6.53 6.20
N ARG A 161 -20.51 -7.85 6.31
CA ARG A 161 -21.30 -8.70 5.43
C ARG A 161 -22.81 -8.49 5.62
N ALA A 162 -23.26 -8.26 6.85
CA ALA A 162 -24.63 -7.88 7.14
C ALA A 162 -24.99 -6.51 6.55
N ALA A 163 -24.07 -5.53 6.61
CA ALA A 163 -24.26 -4.22 5.99
C ALA A 163 -24.37 -4.33 4.46
N VAL A 164 -23.42 -5.00 3.81
CA VAL A 164 -23.39 -5.21 2.37
C VAL A 164 -24.71 -5.78 1.84
N ARG A 165 -25.26 -6.78 2.53
CA ARG A 165 -26.56 -7.38 2.19
C ARG A 165 -27.74 -6.44 2.47
N LYS A 166 -27.80 -5.86 3.66
CA LYS A 166 -28.91 -4.98 4.08
C LYS A 166 -29.07 -3.78 3.16
N TYR A 167 -27.96 -3.21 2.70
CA TYR A 167 -27.96 -2.01 1.86
C TYR A 167 -27.87 -2.33 0.36
N ARG A 168 -27.89 -3.61 -0.06
CA ARG A 168 -27.80 -4.00 -1.48
C ARG A 168 -26.61 -3.33 -2.18
N VAL A 169 -25.43 -3.49 -1.59
CA VAL A 169 -24.21 -2.80 -2.05
C VAL A 169 -23.75 -3.39 -3.39
N ARG A 170 -23.49 -2.52 -4.37
CA ARG A 170 -22.96 -2.86 -5.71
C ARG A 170 -21.58 -2.28 -6.00
N LEU A 171 -21.15 -1.33 -5.18
CA LEU A 171 -19.85 -0.69 -5.25
C LEU A 171 -19.31 -0.51 -3.83
N VAL A 172 -18.03 -0.80 -3.62
CA VAL A 172 -17.33 -0.45 -2.38
C VAL A 172 -16.14 0.44 -2.69
N VAL A 173 -15.95 1.48 -1.89
CA VAL A 173 -14.82 2.41 -2.01
C VAL A 173 -13.99 2.36 -0.74
N LEU A 174 -12.72 1.95 -0.87
CA LEU A 174 -11.79 1.72 0.23
C LEU A 174 -10.54 2.59 0.09
N HIS A 175 -10.02 3.06 1.22
CA HIS A 175 -8.76 3.79 1.26
C HIS A 175 -7.53 2.86 1.28
N ASP A 176 -7.66 1.65 1.82
CA ASP A 176 -6.57 0.68 2.00
C ASP A 176 -7.10 -0.76 1.81
N PRO A 177 -6.41 -1.64 1.06
CA PRO A 177 -6.71 -3.08 0.96
C PRO A 177 -6.41 -3.87 2.23
N ALA A 178 -5.62 -3.36 3.16
CA ALA A 178 -5.08 -4.12 4.28
C ALA A 178 -5.92 -3.98 5.55
N TYR A 179 -5.49 -4.68 6.60
CA TYR A 179 -6.05 -4.56 7.96
C TYR A 179 -7.59 -4.74 7.99
N LEU A 180 -8.30 -3.90 8.73
CA LEU A 180 -9.76 -3.99 8.88
C LEU A 180 -10.49 -3.81 7.54
N CYS A 181 -9.99 -2.95 6.67
CA CYS A 181 -10.56 -2.69 5.34
C CYS A 181 -10.43 -3.91 4.42
N GLY A 182 -9.37 -4.70 4.59
CA GLY A 182 -9.17 -5.96 3.89
C GLY A 182 -10.27 -7.00 4.13
N LEU A 183 -10.93 -6.97 5.30
CA LEU A 183 -12.12 -7.80 5.55
C LEU A 183 -13.26 -7.45 4.60
N LEU A 184 -13.46 -6.16 4.33
CA LEU A 184 -14.47 -5.67 3.41
C LEU A 184 -14.05 -5.90 1.95
N PHE A 185 -12.75 -5.78 1.63
CA PHE A 185 -12.19 -6.15 0.33
C PHE A 185 -12.44 -7.63 -0.01
N GLN A 186 -12.28 -8.53 0.96
CA GLN A 186 -12.59 -9.96 0.78
C GLN A 186 -14.08 -10.24 0.58
N ILE A 187 -14.97 -9.46 1.22
CA ILE A 187 -16.40 -9.52 0.92
C ILE A 187 -16.66 -9.11 -0.53
N CYS A 188 -15.97 -8.08 -1.03
CA CYS A 188 -16.10 -7.67 -2.43
C CYS A 188 -15.70 -8.76 -3.40
N ARG A 189 -14.59 -9.47 -3.15
CA ARG A 189 -14.14 -10.60 -3.96
C ARG A 189 -15.18 -11.72 -4.01
N VAL A 190 -15.64 -12.17 -2.84
CA VAL A 190 -16.48 -13.36 -2.71
C VAL A 190 -17.91 -13.11 -3.17
N ASP A 191 -18.46 -11.94 -2.85
CA ASP A 191 -19.81 -11.56 -3.23
C ASP A 191 -19.84 -10.85 -4.62
N ARG A 192 -18.70 -10.82 -5.35
CA ARG A 192 -18.53 -10.23 -6.70
C ARG A 192 -19.02 -8.78 -6.80
N ILE A 193 -18.53 -7.92 -5.91
CA ILE A 193 -18.92 -6.51 -5.81
C ILE A 193 -17.78 -5.64 -6.33
N LYS A 194 -18.08 -4.77 -7.30
CA LYS A 194 -17.13 -3.80 -7.82
C LYS A 194 -16.47 -3.01 -6.67
N CYS A 195 -15.16 -2.82 -6.73
CA CYS A 195 -14.42 -2.13 -5.69
C CYS A 195 -13.45 -1.09 -6.27
N ILE A 196 -13.38 0.09 -5.67
CA ILE A 196 -12.31 1.07 -5.91
C ILE A 196 -11.40 1.05 -4.68
N ASN A 197 -10.13 0.68 -4.86
CA ASN A 197 -9.16 0.42 -3.80
C ASN A 197 -7.73 0.30 -4.37
N ALA A 198 -6.65 0.66 -3.69
CA ALA A 198 -6.56 1.59 -2.56
C ALA A 198 -6.57 3.02 -3.09
N ILE A 199 -7.24 3.95 -2.39
CA ILE A 199 -7.17 5.36 -2.76
C ILE A 199 -6.03 6.01 -1.97
N ASN A 200 -4.96 6.38 -2.68
CA ASN A 200 -3.89 7.20 -2.14
C ASN A 200 -4.07 8.65 -2.61
N LEU A 201 -4.39 9.55 -1.67
CA LEU A 201 -4.64 10.96 -1.99
C LEU A 201 -3.37 11.79 -2.22
N THR A 202 -2.20 11.34 -1.76
CA THR A 202 -0.94 12.07 -1.93
C THR A 202 -0.49 12.12 -3.41
N ILE A 203 -0.69 11.02 -4.13
CA ILE A 203 -0.38 10.89 -5.56
C ILE A 203 -1.63 10.67 -6.42
N PHE A 204 -2.81 10.85 -5.80
CA PHE A 204 -4.13 10.58 -6.39
C PHE A 204 -4.21 9.25 -7.17
N GLN A 205 -3.75 8.15 -6.58
CA GLN A 205 -3.73 6.82 -7.18
C GLN A 205 -4.91 5.98 -6.70
N MET A 206 -5.47 5.15 -7.59
CA MET A 206 -6.44 4.11 -7.24
C MET A 206 -6.49 2.97 -8.24
N ARG A 207 -7.01 1.81 -7.84
CA ARG A 207 -7.36 0.69 -8.72
C ARG A 207 -8.85 0.37 -8.64
N ARG A 208 -9.40 -0.08 -9.76
CA ARG A 208 -10.74 -0.59 -9.93
C ARG A 208 -10.68 -2.10 -10.09
N TYR A 209 -11.43 -2.79 -9.23
CA TYR A 209 -11.71 -4.22 -9.31
C TYR A 209 -13.14 -4.40 -9.78
N LEU A 210 -13.31 -5.15 -10.86
CA LEU A 210 -14.62 -5.49 -11.42
C LEU A 210 -15.14 -6.78 -10.77
N PRO A 211 -16.48 -7.01 -10.74
CA PRO A 211 -17.09 -8.21 -10.17
C PRO A 211 -16.45 -9.54 -10.60
N ASP A 212 -16.03 -9.64 -11.86
CA ASP A 212 -15.40 -10.82 -12.46
C ASP A 212 -13.88 -10.65 -12.66
N GLY A 213 -13.28 -9.62 -12.04
CA GLY A 213 -11.85 -9.32 -12.11
C GLY A 213 -11.03 -10.09 -11.06
N ASP A 214 -9.71 -9.94 -11.16
CA ASP A 214 -8.78 -10.55 -10.21
C ASP A 214 -8.55 -9.66 -8.97
N TYR A 215 -8.98 -10.15 -7.81
CA TYR A 215 -8.79 -9.51 -6.50
C TYR A 215 -7.50 -9.97 -5.79
N THR A 216 -6.74 -10.89 -6.38
CA THR A 216 -5.42 -11.30 -5.88
C THR A 216 -4.32 -10.33 -6.30
N ASP A 217 -4.59 -9.52 -7.33
CA ASP A 217 -3.69 -8.46 -7.77
C ASP A 217 -3.53 -7.37 -6.72
N HIS A 218 -2.29 -6.98 -6.49
CA HIS A 218 -1.99 -5.81 -5.68
C HIS A 218 -2.56 -4.54 -6.34
N TYR A 219 -3.04 -3.58 -5.55
CA TYR A 219 -3.68 -2.36 -6.06
C TYR A 219 -2.77 -1.48 -6.94
N ARG A 220 -1.45 -1.62 -6.79
CA ARG A 220 -0.43 -0.94 -7.63
C ARG A 220 0.10 -1.79 -8.78
N ARG A 221 -0.44 -3.00 -9.01
CA ARG A 221 0.10 -3.92 -10.02
C ARG A 221 0.18 -3.23 -11.37
N VAL A 222 1.35 -3.31 -11.99
CA VAL A 222 1.60 -2.78 -13.33
C VAL A 222 1.17 -3.85 -14.33
N GLU A 223 0.21 -3.50 -15.19
CA GLU A 223 -0.26 -4.45 -16.19
C GLU A 223 0.71 -4.52 -17.38
N PRO A 224 1.03 -5.71 -17.90
CA PRO A 224 1.88 -5.86 -19.08
C PRO A 224 1.39 -5.03 -20.28
N ASP A 225 0.07 -4.91 -20.47
CA ASP A 225 -0.55 -4.11 -21.54
C ASP A 225 -0.31 -2.59 -21.40
N VAL A 226 -0.04 -2.10 -20.20
CA VAL A 226 0.40 -0.71 -20.01
C VAL A 226 1.80 -0.55 -20.58
N LEU A 227 2.69 -1.53 -20.37
CA LEU A 227 4.09 -1.47 -20.82
C LEU A 227 4.22 -1.57 -22.34
N THR A 228 3.33 -2.31 -23.02
CA THR A 228 3.33 -2.44 -24.48
C THR A 228 2.93 -1.13 -25.18
N ARG A 229 2.11 -0.29 -24.52
CA ARG A 229 1.70 1.02 -25.01
C ARG A 229 2.77 2.11 -24.83
N ILE A 230 3.80 1.86 -24.03
CA ILE A 230 4.91 2.80 -23.85
C ILE A 230 5.95 2.52 -24.96
N PRO A 231 6.34 3.53 -25.77
CA PRO A 231 7.34 3.34 -26.81
C PRO A 231 8.71 3.01 -26.20
N ASP A 232 9.53 2.26 -26.94
CA ASP A 232 10.86 1.88 -26.46
C ASP A 232 11.75 3.10 -26.23
N GLU A 233 11.63 4.13 -27.07
CA GLU A 233 12.33 5.42 -26.93
C GLU A 233 11.33 6.55 -26.69
N GLY A 234 11.80 7.66 -26.11
CA GLY A 234 10.97 8.84 -25.90
C GLY A 234 11.42 9.70 -24.72
N PRO A 235 10.78 10.88 -24.52
CA PRO A 235 11.14 11.82 -23.45
C PRO A 235 10.92 11.23 -22.05
N TRP A 236 10.04 10.24 -21.90
CA TRP A 236 9.82 9.50 -20.66
C TRP A 236 11.11 8.91 -20.05
N ARG A 237 12.11 8.58 -20.88
CA ARG A 237 13.41 8.08 -20.39
C ARG A 237 14.17 9.14 -19.61
N LEU A 238 14.19 10.37 -20.11
CA LEU A 238 14.82 11.50 -19.42
C LEU A 238 14.07 11.84 -18.14
N ALA A 239 12.74 11.79 -18.17
CA ALA A 239 11.91 11.98 -16.98
C ALA A 239 12.19 10.91 -15.91
N LEU A 240 12.33 9.65 -16.30
CA LEU A 240 12.72 8.57 -15.39
C LEU A 240 14.12 8.78 -14.83
N ASP A 241 15.10 9.11 -15.68
CA ASP A 241 16.48 9.33 -15.24
C ASP A 241 16.55 10.49 -14.24
N ASP A 242 15.85 11.60 -14.50
CA ASP A 242 15.71 12.72 -13.56
C ASP A 242 15.05 12.29 -12.24
N TYR A 243 13.92 11.57 -12.30
CA TYR A 243 13.27 11.04 -11.11
C TYR A 243 14.22 10.17 -10.28
N MET A 244 14.94 9.25 -10.92
CA MET A 244 15.89 8.37 -10.24
C MET A 244 17.04 9.16 -9.61
N GLN A 245 17.53 10.22 -10.25
CA GLN A 245 18.53 11.12 -9.65
C GLN A 245 17.97 11.88 -8.44
N ARG A 246 16.77 12.47 -8.54
CA ARG A 246 16.11 13.14 -7.41
C ARG A 246 15.86 12.19 -6.25
N ARG A 247 15.43 10.96 -6.53
CA ARG A 247 15.25 9.90 -5.52
C ARG A 247 16.56 9.55 -4.83
N ILE A 248 17.63 9.33 -5.60
CA ILE A 248 18.95 8.98 -5.08
C ILE A 248 19.57 10.12 -4.26
N THR A 249 19.23 11.37 -4.56
CA THR A 249 19.76 12.55 -3.86
C THR A 249 18.85 13.05 -2.73
N GLY A 250 17.70 12.40 -2.49
CA GLY A 250 16.79 12.74 -1.40
C GLY A 250 15.85 13.92 -1.65
N HIS A 251 15.69 14.37 -2.90
CA HIS A 251 14.88 15.54 -3.27
C HIS A 251 13.42 15.20 -3.66
N LEU A 252 12.85 14.12 -3.14
CA LEU A 252 11.44 13.77 -3.35
C LEU A 252 10.64 13.86 -2.05
N ASP A 253 9.43 14.42 -2.13
CA ASP A 253 8.47 14.53 -1.02
C ASP A 253 7.76 13.21 -0.67
N ASP A 254 8.52 12.12 -0.57
CA ASP A 254 8.08 10.81 -0.12
C ASP A 254 8.78 10.45 1.19
N HIS A 255 8.02 10.08 2.23
CA HIS A 255 8.58 9.84 3.56
C HIS A 255 9.63 8.73 3.62
N ASP A 256 9.46 7.65 2.84
CA ASP A 256 10.44 6.55 2.76
C ASP A 256 11.67 7.02 2.00
N VAL A 257 11.51 7.83 0.96
CA VAL A 257 12.64 8.42 0.21
C VAL A 257 13.41 9.41 1.07
N LEU A 258 12.74 10.37 1.71
CA LEU A 258 13.35 11.34 2.62
C LEU A 258 14.13 10.63 3.74
N THR A 259 13.55 9.57 4.31
CA THR A 259 14.20 8.82 5.38
C THR A 259 15.32 7.93 4.84
N ALA A 260 15.21 7.35 3.63
CA ALA A 260 16.24 6.51 3.01
C ALA A 260 17.45 7.28 2.49
N PHE A 261 17.21 8.46 1.90
CA PHE A 261 18.14 9.24 1.10
C PHE A 261 18.43 10.64 1.70
N SER A 262 18.19 10.84 3.00
CA SER A 262 18.52 12.08 3.71
C SER A 262 20.00 12.47 3.54
N SER A 263 20.25 13.77 3.38
CA SER A 263 21.58 14.40 3.25
C SER A 263 22.53 14.08 4.41
N ASP A 264 22.00 13.71 5.57
CA ASP A 264 22.77 13.45 6.78
C ASP A 264 23.39 12.04 6.77
N LYS A 265 23.09 11.24 5.75
CA LYS A 265 23.59 9.88 5.58
C LYS A 265 24.82 9.81 4.69
N ILE A 266 25.68 8.85 4.99
CA ILE A 266 26.96 8.66 4.30
C ILE A 266 26.78 7.67 3.15
N ALA A 267 27.10 8.12 1.93
CA ALA A 267 27.18 7.26 0.76
C ALA A 267 28.59 6.67 0.63
N LEU A 268 28.73 5.36 0.87
CA LEU A 268 30.01 4.67 0.82
C LEU A 268 30.32 4.16 -0.59
N THR A 269 31.61 4.16 -0.95
CA THR A 269 32.14 3.47 -2.12
C THR A 269 32.31 1.97 -1.85
N ARG A 270 32.45 1.18 -2.92
CA ARG A 270 32.68 -0.27 -2.80
C ARG A 270 34.00 -0.58 -2.07
N ALA A 271 35.02 0.27 -2.21
CA ALA A 271 36.29 0.12 -1.52
C ALA A 271 36.15 0.37 -0.01
N GLU A 272 35.40 1.40 0.37
CA GLU A 272 35.11 1.69 1.79
C GLU A 272 34.28 0.57 2.42
N LEU A 273 33.24 0.08 1.74
CA LEU A 273 32.48 -1.08 2.22
C LEU A 273 33.36 -2.31 2.43
N LYS A 274 34.26 -2.61 1.47
CA LYS A 274 35.20 -3.73 1.58
C LYS A 274 36.07 -3.61 2.83
N ARG A 275 36.60 -2.42 3.11
CA ARG A 275 37.43 -2.16 4.28
C ARG A 275 36.61 -2.24 5.58
N THR A 276 35.47 -1.56 5.64
CA THR A 276 34.65 -1.46 6.86
C THR A 276 34.07 -2.81 7.28
N TYR A 277 33.68 -3.66 6.33
CA TYR A 277 33.03 -4.95 6.60
C TYR A 277 33.90 -6.17 6.24
N ALA A 278 35.19 -5.96 5.99
CA ALA A 278 36.16 -7.00 5.62
C ALA A 278 35.67 -7.93 4.46
N LEU A 279 35.06 -7.33 3.43
CA LEU A 279 34.45 -8.08 2.32
C LEU A 279 35.52 -8.67 1.39
N ALA A 280 35.33 -9.92 0.97
CA ALA A 280 36.25 -10.61 0.07
C ALA A 280 36.16 -10.05 -1.37
N SER A 281 37.27 -9.60 -1.94
CA SER A 281 37.27 -8.91 -3.25
C SER A 281 36.74 -9.73 -4.42
N ALA A 282 36.91 -11.05 -4.41
CA ALA A 282 36.50 -11.95 -5.50
C ALA A 282 35.04 -12.43 -5.40
N ARG A 283 34.33 -12.08 -4.32
CA ARG A 283 32.94 -12.52 -4.11
C ARG A 283 31.97 -11.38 -4.42
N PRO A 284 30.84 -11.67 -5.09
CA PRO A 284 29.80 -10.67 -5.29
C PRO A 284 29.17 -10.27 -3.96
N LEU A 285 28.70 -9.02 -3.89
CA LEU A 285 28.00 -8.47 -2.75
C LEU A 285 26.49 -8.65 -2.91
N VAL A 286 25.90 -9.43 -2.00
CA VAL A 286 24.47 -9.57 -1.82
C VAL A 286 24.04 -8.71 -0.63
N VAL A 287 23.01 -7.88 -0.83
CA VAL A 287 22.40 -7.12 0.27
C VAL A 287 20.98 -7.61 0.52
N LEU A 288 20.72 -8.09 1.74
CA LEU A 288 19.37 -8.42 2.21
C LEU A 288 18.70 -7.16 2.76
N MET A 289 17.60 -6.75 2.12
CA MET A 289 16.88 -5.51 2.43
C MET A 289 15.71 -5.83 3.36
N ALA A 290 15.87 -5.57 4.66
CA ALA A 290 14.82 -5.81 5.63
C ALA A 290 13.63 -4.86 5.39
N HIS A 291 12.43 -5.41 5.52
CA HIS A 291 11.17 -4.66 5.57
C HIS A 291 10.85 -4.29 7.02
N VAL A 292 9.91 -3.37 7.19
CA VAL A 292 9.19 -3.27 8.47
C VAL A 292 8.39 -4.55 8.66
N PHE A 293 8.53 -5.21 9.81
CA PHE A 293 7.97 -6.56 10.01
C PHE A 293 6.46 -6.53 10.21
N ALA A 294 5.96 -5.54 10.95
CA ALA A 294 4.54 -5.41 11.26
C ALA A 294 3.71 -4.71 10.17
N ASP A 295 4.34 -4.17 9.12
CA ASP A 295 3.64 -3.41 8.09
C ASP A 295 3.00 -4.33 7.05
N ALA A 296 1.71 -4.61 7.24
CA ALA A 296 0.86 -5.42 6.37
C ALA A 296 1.62 -6.56 5.64
N PRO A 297 2.23 -7.51 6.36
CA PRO A 297 3.11 -8.53 5.77
C PRO A 297 2.41 -9.44 4.76
N HIS A 298 1.08 -9.43 4.72
CA HIS A 298 0.27 -10.15 3.74
C HIS A 298 -0.32 -9.25 2.64
N ALA A 299 0.13 -8.00 2.52
CA ALA A 299 -0.32 -7.09 1.46
C ALA A 299 0.13 -7.56 0.07
N PHE A 300 1.25 -8.26 -0.03
CA PHE A 300 1.71 -8.86 -1.28
C PHE A 300 1.14 -10.26 -1.47
N GLY A 301 0.81 -10.60 -2.72
CA GLY A 301 0.42 -11.97 -3.08
C GLY A 301 1.63 -12.91 -3.11
N GLY A 302 1.37 -14.22 -3.15
CA GLY A 302 2.39 -15.25 -3.39
C GLY A 302 3.53 -15.30 -2.37
N VAL A 303 3.26 -14.92 -1.12
CA VAL A 303 4.25 -14.96 -0.03
C VAL A 303 4.61 -16.43 0.27
N LEU A 304 5.90 -16.77 0.23
CA LEU A 304 6.39 -18.13 0.53
C LEU A 304 6.55 -18.40 2.04
N PHE A 305 6.35 -17.38 2.85
CA PHE A 305 6.66 -17.32 4.27
C PHE A 305 5.43 -16.91 5.07
N ARG A 306 5.47 -17.14 6.38
CA ARG A 306 4.36 -16.77 7.27
C ARG A 306 4.13 -15.26 7.32
N ASP A 307 5.19 -14.48 7.33
CA ASP A 307 5.17 -13.01 7.39
C ASP A 307 6.56 -12.46 7.01
N SER A 308 6.70 -11.12 7.04
CA SER A 308 7.96 -10.42 6.77
C SER A 308 9.10 -10.81 7.72
N TYR A 309 8.80 -11.18 8.98
CA TYR A 309 9.81 -11.61 9.95
C TYR A 309 10.35 -13.00 9.61
N ASP A 310 9.46 -13.95 9.33
CA ASP A 310 9.80 -15.31 8.92
C ASP A 310 10.59 -15.31 7.61
N TRP A 311 10.14 -14.52 6.62
CA TRP A 311 10.88 -14.29 5.37
C TRP A 311 12.31 -13.82 5.65
N PHE A 312 12.47 -12.78 6.47
CA PHE A 312 13.78 -12.19 6.74
C PHE A 312 14.71 -13.21 7.40
N LEU A 313 14.23 -13.88 8.46
CA LEU A 313 15.03 -14.81 9.24
C LEU A 313 15.47 -16.02 8.41
N GLN A 314 14.57 -16.59 7.60
CA GLN A 314 14.91 -17.69 6.72
C GLN A 314 15.88 -17.25 5.61
N SER A 315 15.65 -16.10 4.99
CA SER A 315 16.54 -15.54 3.95
C SER A 315 17.95 -15.30 4.47
N LEU A 316 18.07 -14.71 5.66
CA LEU A 316 19.34 -14.50 6.36
C LEU A 316 20.07 -15.83 6.59
N ARG A 317 19.38 -16.84 7.12
CA ARG A 317 19.94 -18.17 7.38
C ARG A 317 20.38 -18.88 6.09
N PHE A 318 19.64 -18.75 5.00
CA PHE A 318 20.00 -19.33 3.71
C PHE A 318 21.23 -18.64 3.10
N LEU A 319 21.25 -17.31 3.06
CA LEU A 319 22.37 -16.54 2.52
C LEU A 319 23.67 -16.79 3.30
N ARG A 320 23.60 -16.93 4.63
CA ARG A 320 24.77 -17.24 5.47
C ARG A 320 25.41 -18.59 5.17
N ARG A 321 24.67 -19.55 4.60
CA ARG A 321 25.22 -20.85 4.18
C ARG A 321 26.02 -20.74 2.87
N ASN A 322 25.87 -19.63 2.15
CA ASN A 322 26.54 -19.44 0.87
C ASN A 322 27.94 -18.85 1.07
N GLY A 323 28.96 -19.72 1.07
CA GLY A 323 30.37 -19.30 1.16
C GLY A 323 30.89 -18.57 -0.09
N GLY A 324 30.11 -18.49 -1.16
CA GLY A 324 30.48 -17.87 -2.43
C GLY A 324 30.17 -16.37 -2.53
N ILE A 325 29.58 -15.77 -1.49
CA ILE A 325 29.14 -14.36 -1.50
C ILE A 325 29.75 -13.55 -0.35
N ASN A 326 29.69 -12.24 -0.51
CA ASN A 326 29.69 -11.29 0.61
C ASN A 326 28.23 -10.96 0.95
N LEU A 327 27.88 -10.98 2.23
CA LEU A 327 26.52 -10.69 2.70
C LEU A 327 26.52 -9.45 3.57
N LEU A 328 25.63 -8.51 3.27
CA LEU A 328 25.27 -7.41 4.16
C LEU A 328 23.75 -7.35 4.34
N VAL A 329 23.29 -6.76 5.42
CA VAL A 329 21.87 -6.56 5.73
C VAL A 329 21.61 -5.08 5.94
N LYS A 330 20.52 -4.54 5.38
CA LYS A 330 20.12 -3.14 5.60
C LYS A 330 18.74 -3.07 6.27
N GLU A 331 18.65 -2.28 7.34
CA GLU A 331 17.38 -1.96 8.00
C GLU A 331 16.51 -1.05 7.13
N HIS A 332 15.19 -1.22 7.22
CA HIS A 332 14.24 -0.31 6.57
C HIS A 332 14.37 1.10 7.15
N PRO A 333 14.45 2.16 6.32
CA PRO A 333 14.57 3.55 6.78
C PRO A 333 13.47 3.94 7.77
N SER A 334 12.24 3.48 7.50
CA SER A 334 11.05 3.83 8.28
C SER A 334 10.80 2.94 9.50
N ALA A 335 11.72 2.04 9.88
CA ALA A 335 11.55 1.17 11.05
C ALA A 335 11.19 1.95 12.33
N ARG A 336 11.72 3.17 12.49
CA ARG A 336 11.38 4.07 13.61
C ARG A 336 9.90 4.45 13.64
N LEU A 337 9.27 4.69 12.48
CA LEU A 337 7.86 5.09 12.38
C LEU A 337 6.90 4.01 12.88
N TYR A 338 7.35 2.75 12.83
CA TYR A 338 6.58 1.58 13.25
C TYR A 338 6.97 1.09 14.66
N GLY A 339 7.86 1.82 15.36
CA GLY A 339 8.34 1.43 16.69
C GLY A 339 9.31 0.23 16.65
N GLU A 340 9.86 -0.11 15.50
CA GLU A 340 10.77 -1.24 15.29
C GLU A 340 12.26 -0.83 15.37
N GLN A 341 12.56 0.38 15.85
CA GLN A 341 13.95 0.87 15.94
C GLN A 341 14.82 -0.09 16.78
N GLY A 342 15.88 -0.62 16.17
CA GLY A 342 16.81 -1.54 16.82
C GLY A 342 16.29 -2.97 16.96
N LEU A 343 15.08 -3.27 16.48
CA LEU A 343 14.55 -4.64 16.46
C LEU A 343 15.37 -5.54 15.54
N LEU A 344 15.73 -5.06 14.33
CA LEU A 344 16.56 -5.81 13.41
C LEU A 344 17.93 -6.16 14.03
N ARG A 345 18.56 -5.18 14.67
CA ARG A 345 19.83 -5.40 15.40
C ARG A 345 19.67 -6.53 16.43
N ARG A 346 18.64 -6.48 17.28
CA ARG A 346 18.38 -7.54 18.28
C ARG A 346 18.19 -8.92 17.66
N ILE A 347 17.44 -9.01 16.56
CA ILE A 347 17.24 -10.26 15.82
C ILE A 347 18.59 -10.79 15.30
N MET A 348 19.39 -9.93 14.69
CA MET A 348 20.70 -10.31 14.13
C MET A 348 21.72 -10.67 15.23
N SER A 349 21.70 -10.00 16.39
CA SER A 349 22.53 -10.37 17.54
C SER A 349 22.13 -11.76 18.07
N GLY A 350 20.83 -12.08 18.13
CA GLY A 350 20.33 -13.41 18.48
C GLY A 350 20.79 -14.52 17.53
N GLU A 351 20.99 -14.20 16.25
CA GLU A 351 21.57 -15.11 15.25
C GLU A 351 23.11 -15.08 15.20
N GLY A 352 23.76 -14.26 16.03
CA GLY A 352 25.22 -14.10 16.07
C GLY A 352 25.82 -13.46 14.81
N CYS A 353 25.05 -12.62 14.09
CA CYS A 353 25.47 -12.04 12.81
C CYS A 353 25.29 -10.53 12.72
N GLU A 354 25.29 -9.82 13.86
CA GLU A 354 25.18 -8.36 13.91
C GLU A 354 26.26 -7.64 13.09
N HIS A 355 27.45 -8.22 12.95
CA HIS A 355 28.55 -7.68 12.14
C HIS A 355 28.22 -7.55 10.64
N LEU A 356 27.15 -8.18 10.15
CA LEU A 356 26.67 -8.06 8.77
C LEU A 356 25.71 -6.87 8.58
N LEU A 357 25.27 -6.23 9.67
CA LEU A 357 24.31 -5.12 9.61
C LEU A 357 25.01 -3.84 9.13
N LEU A 358 24.53 -3.30 8.02
CA LEU A 358 24.90 -1.97 7.55
C LEU A 358 24.49 -0.93 8.59
N GLN A 359 25.41 -0.03 8.91
CA GLN A 359 25.15 1.07 9.82
C GLN A 359 23.93 1.91 9.36
N ALA A 360 23.20 2.46 10.32
CA ALA A 360 21.91 3.12 10.09
C ALA A 360 22.06 4.38 9.21
N ASP A 361 23.16 5.10 9.40
CA ASP A 361 23.60 6.29 8.66
C ASP A 361 24.13 5.96 7.25
N VAL A 362 24.34 4.70 6.89
CA VAL A 362 24.68 4.35 5.51
C VAL A 362 23.46 4.57 4.61
N HIS A 363 23.69 5.38 3.59
CA HIS A 363 22.70 5.81 2.62
C HIS A 363 22.32 4.68 1.65
N THR A 364 21.04 4.54 1.28
CA THR A 364 20.56 3.44 0.40
C THR A 364 21.20 3.46 -0.99
N ALA A 365 21.60 4.62 -1.51
CA ALA A 365 22.37 4.70 -2.76
C ALA A 365 23.70 3.92 -2.72
N THR A 366 24.27 3.69 -1.54
CA THR A 366 25.42 2.78 -1.36
C THR A 366 25.09 1.38 -1.88
N VAL A 367 23.89 0.86 -1.55
CA VAL A 367 23.40 -0.44 -2.01
C VAL A 367 23.21 -0.41 -3.53
N LEU A 368 22.49 0.59 -4.05
CA LEU A 368 22.26 0.75 -5.49
C LEU A 368 23.56 0.76 -6.29
N ARG A 369 24.60 1.44 -5.80
CA ARG A 369 25.90 1.53 -6.47
C ARG A 369 26.74 0.27 -6.32
N CYS A 370 26.85 -0.27 -5.11
CA CYS A 370 27.90 -1.23 -4.76
C CYS A 370 27.45 -2.69 -4.76
N ALA A 371 26.17 -2.98 -4.53
CA ALA A 371 25.67 -4.35 -4.53
C ALA A 371 25.63 -4.92 -5.95
N ASP A 372 25.86 -6.23 -6.06
CA ASP A 372 25.68 -6.99 -7.30
C ASP A 372 24.29 -7.64 -7.33
N TYR A 373 23.77 -8.03 -6.16
CA TYR A 373 22.42 -8.59 -5.97
C TYR A 373 21.70 -7.95 -4.78
N VAL A 374 20.39 -7.79 -4.90
CA VAL A 374 19.52 -7.47 -3.75
C VAL A 374 18.50 -8.58 -3.52
N VAL A 375 18.24 -8.87 -2.26
CA VAL A 375 17.18 -9.77 -1.82
C VAL A 375 16.20 -8.96 -1.00
N THR A 376 14.93 -8.95 -1.40
CA THR A 376 13.86 -8.20 -0.72
C THR A 376 12.57 -9.00 -0.73
N CYS A 377 11.69 -8.81 0.26
CA CYS A 377 10.37 -9.46 0.25
C CYS A 377 9.56 -8.94 -0.94
N GLY A 378 9.37 -7.62 -1.00
CA GLY A 378 8.70 -6.94 -2.10
C GLY A 378 8.92 -5.42 -2.13
N GLY A 379 10.07 -4.95 -1.65
CA GLY A 379 10.33 -3.50 -1.52
C GLY A 379 10.57 -2.84 -2.86
N THR A 380 10.32 -1.53 -2.97
CA THR A 380 10.55 -0.78 -4.22
C THR A 380 12.01 -0.82 -4.67
N ILE A 381 12.94 -1.08 -3.74
CA ILE A 381 14.35 -1.30 -4.06
C ILE A 381 14.56 -2.35 -5.16
N GLY A 382 13.68 -3.36 -5.27
CA GLY A 382 13.76 -4.36 -6.34
C GLY A 382 13.63 -3.72 -7.72
N VAL A 383 12.60 -2.91 -7.96
CA VAL A 383 12.44 -2.20 -9.24
C VAL A 383 13.54 -1.14 -9.44
N GLU A 384 13.89 -0.38 -8.40
CA GLU A 384 14.96 0.63 -8.44
C GLU A 384 16.33 0.02 -8.84
N PHE A 385 16.64 -1.17 -8.35
CA PHE A 385 17.89 -1.88 -8.64
C PHE A 385 17.93 -2.41 -10.07
N THR A 386 16.80 -2.93 -10.56
CA THR A 386 16.68 -3.50 -11.91
C THR A 386 16.74 -2.46 -13.03
N VAL A 387 16.39 -1.20 -12.76
CA VAL A 387 16.58 -0.06 -13.69
C VAL A 387 18.05 0.09 -14.12
N PHE A 388 18.99 -0.29 -13.25
CA PHE A 388 20.44 -0.26 -13.52
C PHE A 388 20.99 -1.56 -14.12
N GLY A 389 20.12 -2.46 -14.60
CA GLY A 389 20.51 -3.75 -15.18
C GLY A 389 20.99 -4.78 -14.15
N LYS A 390 20.70 -4.55 -12.86
CA LYS A 390 21.12 -5.42 -11.76
C LYS A 390 20.00 -6.34 -11.29
N VAL A 391 20.38 -7.40 -10.58
CA VAL A 391 19.49 -8.52 -10.28
C VAL A 391 18.83 -8.37 -8.90
N ALA A 392 17.51 -8.45 -8.87
CA ALA A 392 16.72 -8.48 -7.64
C ALA A 392 16.02 -9.84 -7.48
N VAL A 393 16.13 -10.43 -6.29
CA VAL A 393 15.42 -11.66 -5.88
C VAL A 393 14.29 -11.29 -4.93
N LEU A 394 13.08 -11.74 -5.24
CA LEU A 394 11.86 -11.40 -4.51
C LEU A 394 11.40 -12.55 -3.60
N GLY A 395 10.96 -12.22 -2.39
CA GLY A 395 10.37 -13.17 -1.42
C GLY A 395 8.84 -13.27 -1.48
N ALA A 396 8.19 -12.35 -2.19
CA ALA A 396 6.76 -12.27 -2.44
C ALA A 396 6.51 -11.75 -3.88
N ARG A 397 5.26 -11.45 -4.22
CA ARG A 397 4.86 -10.89 -5.53
C ARG A 397 4.44 -9.41 -5.37
N PRO A 398 5.39 -8.46 -5.28
CA PRO A 398 5.11 -7.03 -5.26
C PRO A 398 4.51 -6.54 -6.60
N PRO A 399 4.10 -5.26 -6.70
CA PRO A 399 3.38 -4.72 -7.86
C PRO A 399 4.06 -4.88 -9.23
N TYR A 400 5.37 -5.05 -9.22
CA TYR A 400 6.22 -5.16 -10.40
C TYR A 400 6.65 -6.62 -10.71
N ALA A 401 6.16 -7.60 -9.95
CA ALA A 401 6.44 -9.01 -10.19
C ALA A 401 5.70 -9.56 -11.42
N GLY A 402 6.23 -10.62 -12.01
CA GLY A 402 5.68 -11.29 -13.20
C GLY A 402 5.95 -10.57 -14.51
N LEU A 403 6.85 -9.58 -14.51
CA LEU A 403 7.20 -8.77 -15.69
C LEU A 403 8.53 -9.19 -16.34
N GLY A 404 9.18 -10.23 -15.80
CA GLY A 404 10.32 -10.90 -16.44
C GLY A 404 11.68 -10.24 -16.22
N PHE A 405 11.80 -9.24 -15.35
CA PHE A 405 13.08 -8.60 -15.02
C PHE A 405 13.55 -8.84 -13.57
N THR A 406 12.83 -9.68 -12.83
CA THR A 406 13.11 -10.07 -11.44
C THR A 406 13.17 -11.58 -11.28
N VAL A 407 13.93 -12.05 -10.30
CA VAL A 407 13.98 -13.48 -9.95
C VAL A 407 12.93 -13.76 -8.89
N GLU A 408 11.96 -14.60 -9.23
CA GLU A 408 10.73 -14.83 -8.47
C GLU A 408 10.52 -16.32 -8.18
N PRO A 409 11.25 -16.91 -7.22
CA PRO A 409 11.02 -18.29 -6.85
C PRO A 409 9.58 -18.49 -6.40
N THR A 410 8.93 -19.57 -6.86
CA THR A 410 7.53 -19.86 -6.55
C THR A 410 7.37 -20.97 -5.51
N ARG A 411 8.48 -21.62 -5.14
CA ARG A 411 8.56 -22.66 -4.12
C ARG A 411 9.63 -22.34 -3.09
N LEU A 412 9.37 -22.68 -1.84
CA LEU A 412 10.33 -22.50 -0.75
C LEU A 412 11.66 -23.23 -0.99
N ASP A 413 11.62 -24.45 -1.57
CA ASP A 413 12.84 -25.20 -1.89
C ASP A 413 13.70 -24.52 -2.96
N GLU A 414 13.06 -23.93 -3.97
CA GLU A 414 13.72 -23.16 -5.02
C GLU A 414 14.37 -21.91 -4.43
N TYR A 415 13.61 -21.16 -3.63
CA TYR A 415 14.09 -19.98 -2.92
C TYR A 415 15.30 -20.30 -2.03
N ARG A 416 15.20 -21.36 -1.22
CA ARG A 416 16.29 -21.85 -0.36
C ARG A 416 17.52 -22.20 -1.17
N THR A 417 17.37 -22.97 -2.25
CA THR A 417 18.49 -23.43 -3.09
C THR A 417 19.18 -22.26 -3.77
N LEU A 418 18.40 -21.31 -4.28
CA LEU A 418 18.88 -20.08 -4.90
C LEU A 418 19.77 -19.31 -3.94
N LEU A 419 19.26 -18.94 -2.75
CA LEU A 419 19.99 -18.13 -1.79
C LEU A 419 21.20 -18.87 -1.19
N SER A 420 21.06 -20.17 -0.91
CA SER A 420 22.11 -20.95 -0.25
C SER A 420 23.30 -21.27 -1.15
N SER A 421 23.15 -21.24 -2.48
CA SER A 421 24.19 -21.78 -3.37
C SER A 421 24.29 -21.23 -4.78
N SER A 422 23.29 -20.49 -5.28
CA SER A 422 23.17 -20.21 -6.72
C SER A 422 23.07 -18.74 -7.10
N ILE A 423 22.73 -17.85 -6.16
CA ILE A 423 22.50 -16.42 -6.44
C ILE A 423 23.67 -15.76 -7.18
N GLN A 424 24.92 -16.12 -6.84
CA GLN A 424 26.14 -15.61 -7.46
C GLN A 424 26.35 -16.03 -8.92
N ARG A 425 25.53 -16.95 -9.44
CA ARG A 425 25.56 -17.42 -10.83
C ARG A 425 24.51 -16.74 -11.72
N LEU A 426 23.61 -15.95 -11.13
CA LEU A 426 22.59 -15.24 -11.90
C LEU A 426 23.27 -14.17 -12.78
N PRO A 427 23.00 -14.14 -14.09
CA PRO A 427 23.55 -13.13 -14.97
C PRO A 427 22.92 -11.76 -14.68
N PRO A 428 23.61 -10.65 -14.99
CA PRO A 428 22.99 -9.33 -15.08
C PRO A 428 21.81 -9.33 -16.06
N LEU A 429 20.92 -8.35 -15.92
CA LEU A 429 19.78 -8.21 -16.82
C LEU A 429 20.25 -7.89 -18.24
N THR A 430 19.56 -8.46 -19.22
CA THR A 430 19.67 -8.10 -20.63
C THR A 430 19.15 -6.69 -20.88
N ALA A 431 19.46 -6.13 -22.05
CA ALA A 431 18.94 -4.83 -22.47
C ALA A 431 17.40 -4.79 -22.51
N LYS A 432 16.76 -5.89 -22.91
CA LYS A 432 15.28 -6.01 -22.96
C LYS A 432 14.65 -6.06 -21.56
N GLU A 433 15.24 -6.83 -20.64
CA GLU A 433 14.78 -6.89 -19.25
C GLU A 433 14.98 -5.54 -18.56
N THR A 434 16.12 -4.89 -18.80
CA THR A 434 16.41 -3.55 -18.29
C THR A 434 15.43 -2.51 -18.83
N LEU A 435 15.07 -2.58 -20.12
CA LEU A 435 14.05 -1.70 -20.69
C LEU A 435 12.67 -1.93 -20.04
N THR A 436 12.32 -3.19 -19.79
CA THR A 436 11.06 -3.55 -19.12
C THR A 436 11.04 -3.02 -17.69
N ALA A 437 12.16 -3.14 -16.96
CA ALA A 437 12.33 -2.56 -15.63
C ALA A 437 12.17 -1.02 -15.66
N LYS A 438 12.79 -0.35 -16.65
CA LYS A 438 12.66 1.11 -16.84
C LYS A 438 11.22 1.54 -17.11
N LYS A 439 10.52 0.90 -18.04
CA LYS A 439 9.10 1.19 -18.31
C LYS A 439 8.24 0.95 -17.06
N THR A 440 8.51 -0.12 -16.32
CA THR A 440 7.79 -0.43 -15.08
C THR A 440 8.03 0.62 -14.00
N ALA A 441 9.29 1.04 -13.80
CA ALA A 441 9.63 2.11 -12.88
C ALA A 441 8.95 3.43 -13.27
N PHE A 442 8.95 3.79 -14.56
CA PHE A 442 8.27 4.98 -15.05
C PHE A 442 6.76 4.94 -14.79
N VAL A 443 6.10 3.80 -15.02
CA VAL A 443 4.68 3.65 -14.67
C VAL A 443 4.45 3.84 -13.17
N MET A 444 5.21 3.13 -12.33
CA MET A 444 5.01 3.12 -10.88
C MET A 444 5.30 4.46 -10.22
N PHE A 445 6.32 5.17 -10.69
CA PHE A 445 6.86 6.34 -10.02
C PHE A 445 6.40 7.67 -10.62
N GLU A 446 6.09 7.70 -11.92
CA GLU A 446 5.66 8.92 -12.61
C GLU A 446 4.20 8.82 -13.07
N MET A 447 3.83 7.80 -13.84
CA MET A 447 2.49 7.76 -14.46
C MET A 447 1.36 7.45 -13.47
N MET A 448 1.65 6.72 -12.39
CA MET A 448 0.67 6.47 -11.32
C MET A 448 0.50 7.67 -10.37
N ASP A 449 1.35 8.71 -10.48
CA ASP A 449 1.09 9.99 -9.83
C ASP A 449 0.15 10.82 -10.72
N ALA A 450 -1.14 10.74 -10.41
CA ALA A 450 -2.19 11.49 -11.06
C ALA A 450 -2.61 12.72 -10.26
N TYR A 451 -1.85 13.09 -9.22
CA TYR A 451 -2.13 14.30 -8.45
C TYR A 451 -1.88 15.54 -9.30
N ASP A 452 -2.79 16.51 -9.16
CA ASP A 452 -2.74 17.81 -9.80
C ASP A 452 -3.36 18.83 -8.85
N GLU A 453 -2.77 20.01 -8.70
CA GLU A 453 -3.24 21.03 -7.75
C GLU A 453 -4.62 21.60 -8.10
N SER A 454 -5.06 21.43 -9.35
CA SER A 454 -6.41 21.78 -9.78
C SER A 454 -7.47 20.76 -9.35
N LEU A 455 -7.08 19.61 -8.80
CA LEU A 455 -8.03 18.68 -8.20
C LEU A 455 -8.70 19.34 -6.99
N GLU A 456 -10.03 19.33 -6.99
CA GLU A 456 -10.84 19.90 -5.93
C GLU A 456 -10.83 18.98 -4.69
N LEU A 457 -9.70 18.96 -3.99
CA LEU A 457 -9.45 18.20 -2.75
C LEU A 457 -9.12 19.13 -1.58
N GLY A 458 -9.50 20.41 -1.66
CA GLY A 458 -9.22 21.41 -0.64
C GLY A 458 -7.88 22.11 -0.78
N GLY A 459 -7.26 22.08 -1.97
CA GLY A 459 -6.07 22.86 -2.33
C GLY A 459 -4.80 22.60 -1.51
N ILE A 460 -4.74 21.46 -0.80
CA ILE A 460 -3.59 21.07 0.01
C ILE A 460 -3.17 19.67 -0.43
N LYS A 461 -1.86 19.48 -0.67
CA LYS A 461 -1.30 18.15 -0.85
C LYS A 461 -1.05 17.51 0.51
N TYR A 462 -1.69 16.39 0.78
CA TYR A 462 -1.46 15.66 2.02
C TYR A 462 -0.12 14.95 1.99
N HIS A 463 0.68 15.19 3.02
CA HIS A 463 1.89 14.41 3.31
C HIS A 463 1.76 13.78 4.67
N PHE A 464 2.09 12.49 4.77
CA PHE A 464 2.02 11.75 6.02
C PHE A 464 2.81 12.46 7.12
N GLN A 465 2.18 12.63 8.29
CA GLN A 465 2.72 13.33 9.48
C GLN A 465 3.02 14.84 9.33
N LYS A 466 2.86 15.46 8.15
CA LYS A 466 2.95 16.92 8.04
C LYS A 466 1.64 17.57 8.49
N GLN A 467 1.72 18.60 9.32
CA GLN A 467 0.56 19.41 9.69
C GLN A 467 0.11 20.27 8.51
N TYR A 468 -1.19 20.54 8.43
CA TYR A 468 -1.77 21.44 7.43
C TYR A 468 -2.69 22.46 8.08
N ASP A 469 -2.88 23.60 7.43
CA ASP A 469 -3.83 24.62 7.86
C ASP A 469 -5.26 24.11 7.66
N ARG A 470 -5.87 23.69 8.77
CA ARG A 470 -7.24 23.17 8.78
C ARG A 470 -8.27 24.23 8.40
N GLU A 471 -8.05 25.49 8.72
CA GLU A 471 -9.01 26.55 8.40
C GLU A 471 -8.99 26.87 6.91
N ALA A 472 -7.79 27.00 6.34
CA ALA A 472 -7.60 27.18 4.90
C ALA A 472 -8.21 26.01 4.11
N PHE A 473 -7.98 24.77 4.58
CA PHE A 473 -8.59 23.57 4.00
C PHE A 473 -10.12 23.69 3.90
N PHE A 474 -10.78 24.03 5.02
CA PHE A 474 -12.24 24.10 5.06
C PHE A 474 -12.80 25.21 4.17
N ARG A 475 -12.16 26.39 4.15
CA ARG A 475 -12.56 27.50 3.26
C ARG A 475 -12.42 27.11 1.80
N ARG A 476 -11.29 26.50 1.42
CA ARG A 476 -11.03 26.07 0.04
C ARG A 476 -12.04 25.04 -0.44
N VAL A 477 -12.40 24.05 0.39
CA VAL A 477 -13.46 23.09 0.01
C VAL A 477 -14.82 23.78 -0.13
N ALA A 478 -15.14 24.77 0.71
CA ALA A 478 -16.38 25.52 0.59
C ALA A 478 -16.44 26.33 -0.73
N GLU A 479 -15.32 26.92 -1.15
CA GLU A 479 -15.16 27.59 -2.44
C GLU A 479 -15.30 26.62 -3.61
N GLU A 480 -14.62 25.48 -3.57
CA GLU A 480 -14.72 24.44 -4.62
C GLU A 480 -16.16 23.97 -4.81
N ASN A 481 -16.91 23.81 -3.72
CA ASN A 481 -18.32 23.43 -3.72
C ASN A 481 -19.28 24.53 -4.22
N SER A 482 -18.79 25.71 -4.59
CA SER A 482 -19.58 26.73 -5.31
C SER A 482 -19.76 26.39 -6.79
N THR A 483 -18.93 25.49 -7.34
CA THR A 483 -19.00 25.03 -8.73
C THR A 483 -19.73 23.70 -8.83
N PRO A 484 -20.57 23.46 -9.87
CA PRO A 484 -21.26 22.18 -10.05
C PRO A 484 -20.29 20.99 -10.15
N LEU A 485 -20.65 19.85 -9.53
CA LEU A 485 -19.82 18.65 -9.45
C LEU A 485 -19.32 18.19 -10.83
N GLU A 486 -20.20 18.16 -11.83
CA GLU A 486 -19.88 17.69 -13.19
C GLU A 486 -18.86 18.58 -13.92
N THR A 487 -18.65 19.82 -13.47
CA THR A 487 -17.68 20.75 -14.05
C THR A 487 -16.29 20.65 -13.43
N GLN A 488 -16.20 20.11 -12.21
CA GLN A 488 -14.96 19.94 -11.45
C GLN A 488 -13.97 19.02 -12.16
N ARG A 489 -12.68 19.33 -12.05
CA ARG A 489 -11.58 18.55 -12.66
C ARG A 489 -11.56 17.13 -12.10
N ILE A 490 -11.69 16.95 -10.79
CA ILE A 490 -11.71 15.62 -10.16
C ILE A 490 -12.80 14.72 -10.73
N PHE A 491 -13.99 15.28 -11.02
CA PHE A 491 -15.08 14.53 -11.62
C PHE A 491 -14.75 14.07 -13.04
N LYS A 492 -14.14 14.95 -13.85
CA LYS A 492 -13.70 14.63 -15.21
C LYS A 492 -12.61 13.55 -15.23
N VAL A 493 -11.64 13.63 -14.31
CA VAL A 493 -10.58 12.61 -14.17
C VAL A 493 -11.17 11.26 -13.78
N LEU A 494 -12.03 11.22 -12.75
CA LEU A 494 -12.65 9.96 -12.31
C LEU A 494 -13.63 9.39 -13.34
N ARG A 495 -14.32 10.23 -14.12
CA ARG A 495 -15.12 9.77 -15.25
C ARG A 495 -14.26 9.13 -16.33
N ALA A 496 -13.18 9.80 -16.75
CA ALA A 496 -12.26 9.26 -17.74
C ALA A 496 -11.65 7.92 -17.29
N PHE A 497 -11.35 7.78 -16.00
CA PHE A 497 -10.91 6.51 -15.42
C PHE A 497 -12.01 5.45 -15.40
N GLU A 498 -13.23 5.81 -15.02
CA GLU A 498 -14.38 4.90 -15.07
C GLU A 498 -14.66 4.40 -16.51
N ASP A 499 -14.44 5.25 -17.51
CA ASP A 499 -14.61 4.91 -18.92
C ASP A 499 -13.38 4.17 -19.52
N SER A 500 -12.22 4.23 -18.85
CA SER A 500 -10.99 3.58 -19.34
C SER A 500 -11.02 2.06 -19.15
N ARG A 501 -10.15 1.34 -19.87
CA ARG A 501 -9.89 -0.09 -19.66
C ARG A 501 -8.83 -0.37 -18.61
N ASP A 502 -8.06 0.64 -18.21
CA ASP A 502 -6.96 0.47 -17.28
C ASP A 502 -7.54 0.16 -15.88
N PRO A 503 -7.04 -0.89 -15.19
CA PRO A 503 -7.51 -1.17 -13.84
C PRO A 503 -6.98 -0.13 -12.84
N VAL A 504 -5.84 0.50 -13.11
CA VAL A 504 -5.22 1.53 -12.27
C VAL A 504 -5.41 2.89 -12.93
N LEU A 505 -5.59 3.94 -12.13
CA LEU A 505 -5.57 5.32 -12.62
C LEU A 505 -4.16 5.68 -13.10
N ILE A 506 -4.04 5.96 -14.40
CA ILE A 506 -2.78 6.24 -15.08
C ILE A 506 -2.86 7.62 -15.75
N ASN A 507 -1.88 8.46 -15.47
CA ASN A 507 -1.68 9.75 -16.11
C ASN A 507 -0.86 9.60 -17.40
N TRP A 508 -1.55 9.30 -18.50
CA TRP A 508 -0.92 9.16 -19.82
C TRP A 508 -0.27 10.47 -20.33
N GLY A 509 -0.62 11.62 -19.77
CA GLY A 509 0.01 12.91 -20.11
C GLY A 509 1.51 12.96 -19.79
N LYS A 510 1.96 12.17 -18.80
CA LYS A 510 3.38 12.09 -18.38
C LYS A 510 4.31 11.55 -19.47
N LEU A 511 3.81 10.77 -20.44
CA LEU A 511 4.65 10.17 -21.48
C LEU A 511 5.38 11.19 -22.36
N ASN A 512 4.77 12.36 -22.57
CA ASN A 512 5.25 13.37 -23.51
C ASN A 512 5.85 14.59 -22.80
N GLN A 513 5.86 14.63 -21.47
CA GLN A 513 6.44 15.74 -20.72
C GLN A 513 7.98 15.63 -20.77
N SER A 514 8.64 16.70 -21.24
CA SER A 514 10.08 16.86 -21.08
C SER A 514 10.39 17.43 -19.68
N VAL A 515 11.59 17.13 -19.17
CA VAL A 515 12.07 17.52 -17.81
C VAL A 515 12.06 19.04 -17.56
N THR A 516 11.77 19.85 -18.58
CA THR A 516 11.78 21.31 -18.53
C THR A 516 10.60 21.96 -17.81
N GLU A 517 9.56 21.23 -17.36
CA GLU A 517 8.39 21.84 -16.71
C GLU A 517 8.27 21.60 -15.19
N SER A 518 9.15 20.82 -14.57
CA SER A 518 9.05 20.47 -13.14
C SER A 518 10.02 21.22 -12.21
N ALA A 519 10.44 22.42 -12.60
CA ALA A 519 11.29 23.29 -11.77
C ALA A 519 10.65 24.67 -11.60
N HIS A 520 9.53 24.74 -10.88
CA HIS A 520 9.05 25.95 -10.20
C HIS A 520 8.31 25.61 -8.92
#